data_AF-A0A9D9QF32-F1
#
_entry.id   AF-A0A9D9QF32-F1
#
_cell.length_a   1.000
_cell.length_b   1.000
_cell.length_c   1.000
_cell.angle_alpha   90.00
_cell.angle_beta   90.00
_cell.angle_gamma   90.00
#
_symmetry.space_group_name_H-M   'P 1'
#
loop_
_entity.id
_entity.type
_entity.pdbx_description
1 polymer ?
#
loop_
_entity_poly.entity_id
_entity_poly.type
_entity_poly.pdbx_seq_one_letter_code
_entity_poly.pdbx_strand_id
1 'polypeptide(L)'
;MLETRIMTGKVTPALSGPAVGEAEAEAMDRLDRVRGIGGMKAALLALLLSPALPRRLRIWREETAPMPEAEEVRADVERLGPTTRLPWFELLLARMGASPLQERQALLRSARRVLGPPGQPIDRLLWLAMRRQFGEHPDAKAHVTPDPDVSRLTIAEVLHVAHFSAHLARMVPSEDPTHGQAWYQVVMSRWLKPAETPPWQRPDVDALVHALNGLQLMSWMQRPQVVRTWVAAAKQITPGALDPVAADALRLSSLLLDSPMPPDLARQYAEVDPD
;
A
#
# COMPACT_ATOMS: atom_id res chain seq x y z
N MET A 1 8.76 -25.31 17.24
CA MET A 1 9.90 -24.56 16.70
C MET A 1 9.51 -24.15 15.29
N LEU A 2 9.00 -22.92 15.10
CA LEU A 2 8.84 -22.37 13.76
C LEU A 2 10.20 -21.84 13.34
N GLU A 3 10.74 -22.34 12.23
CA GLU A 3 11.89 -21.76 11.56
C GLU A 3 11.56 -20.31 11.21
N THR A 4 12.26 -19.38 11.84
CA THR A 4 12.27 -17.97 11.46
C THR A 4 12.99 -17.87 10.12
N ARG A 5 12.27 -18.09 9.01
CA ARG A 5 12.78 -17.77 7.66
C ARG A 5 13.10 -16.28 7.64
N ILE A 6 14.38 -15.94 7.73
CA ILE A 6 14.85 -14.58 7.44
C ILE A 6 14.67 -14.42 5.94
N MET A 7 13.70 -13.61 5.51
CA MET A 7 13.52 -13.29 4.10
C MET A 7 14.71 -12.44 3.61
N THR A 8 15.60 -13.04 2.83
CA THR A 8 16.73 -12.38 2.14
C THR A 8 16.36 -11.91 0.73
N GLY A 9 15.06 -11.72 0.46
CA GLY A 9 14.56 -11.35 -0.86
C GLY A 9 15.15 -10.06 -1.42
N LYS A 10 15.30 -9.97 -2.75
CA LYS A 10 15.85 -8.80 -3.47
C LYS A 10 14.75 -8.12 -4.29
N VAL A 11 14.83 -6.80 -4.48
CA VAL A 11 14.02 -6.11 -5.49
C VAL A 11 14.78 -6.17 -6.81
N THR A 12 14.21 -6.83 -7.81
CA THR A 12 14.75 -6.97 -9.16
C THR A 12 13.94 -6.13 -10.14
N PRO A 13 14.58 -5.40 -11.09
CA PRO A 13 13.86 -4.63 -12.08
C PRO A 13 12.86 -5.53 -12.84
N ALA A 14 11.65 -5.04 -13.11
CA ALA A 14 10.67 -5.82 -13.86
C ALA A 14 11.20 -6.10 -15.27
N LEU A 15 11.09 -7.35 -15.72
CA LEU A 15 11.52 -7.78 -17.06
C LEU A 15 10.86 -7.01 -18.21
N SER A 16 9.72 -6.36 -17.95
CA SER A 16 8.97 -5.54 -18.91
C SER A 16 8.69 -4.10 -18.42
N GLY A 17 9.37 -3.67 -17.35
CA GLY A 17 9.24 -2.35 -16.75
C GLY A 17 10.19 -1.32 -17.37
N PRO A 18 10.05 -0.03 -17.03
CA PRO A 18 11.03 0.99 -17.42
C PRO A 18 12.41 0.64 -16.87
N ALA A 19 13.45 0.89 -17.67
CA ALA A 19 14.83 0.63 -17.27
C ALA A 19 15.19 1.44 -16.02
N VAL A 20 15.73 0.77 -15.02
CA VAL A 20 16.25 1.39 -13.79
C VAL A 20 17.55 2.13 -14.13
N GLY A 21 17.64 3.40 -13.75
CA GLY A 21 18.85 4.20 -13.97
C GLY A 21 20.02 3.71 -13.12
N GLU A 22 21.25 3.98 -13.54
CA GLU A 22 22.47 3.55 -12.83
C GLU A 22 22.49 4.01 -11.36
N ALA A 23 22.15 5.28 -11.10
CA ALA A 23 22.10 5.84 -9.75
C ALA A 23 21.02 5.17 -8.86
N GLU A 24 19.91 4.73 -9.46
CA GLU A 24 18.86 3.99 -8.75
C GLU A 24 19.32 2.56 -8.47
N ALA A 25 19.93 1.88 -9.45
CA ALA A 25 20.46 0.53 -9.27
C ALA A 25 21.53 0.49 -8.16
N GLU A 26 22.45 1.45 -8.13
CA GLU A 26 23.42 1.58 -7.04
C GLU A 26 22.76 1.81 -5.67
N ALA A 27 21.73 2.65 -5.63
CA ALA A 27 20.98 2.90 -4.40
C ALA A 27 20.27 1.63 -3.92
N MET A 28 19.69 0.85 -4.84
CA MET A 28 19.08 -0.44 -4.54
C MET A 28 20.12 -1.43 -3.97
N ASP A 29 21.32 -1.50 -4.56
CA ASP A 29 22.38 -2.38 -4.05
C ASP A 29 22.90 -1.94 -2.67
N ARG A 30 22.96 -0.63 -2.39
CA ARG A 30 23.30 -0.12 -1.05
C ARG A 30 22.20 -0.37 -0.03
N LEU A 31 20.93 -0.14 -0.40
CA LEU A 31 19.76 -0.46 0.43
C LEU A 31 19.67 -1.95 0.73
N ASP A 32 20.05 -2.81 -0.23
CA ASP A 32 20.08 -4.24 -0.01
C ASP A 32 21.13 -4.66 1.01
N ARG A 33 22.16 -3.84 1.27
CA ARG A 33 23.16 -4.08 2.31
C ARG A 33 22.78 -3.49 3.66
N VAL A 34 21.67 -2.74 3.75
CA VAL A 34 21.17 -2.26 5.04
C VAL A 34 20.76 -3.47 5.88
N ARG A 35 21.48 -3.64 7.00
CA ARG A 35 21.25 -4.69 7.98
C ARG A 35 20.92 -4.06 9.33
N GLY A 36 20.22 -4.82 10.18
CA GLY A 36 19.89 -4.39 11.53
C GLY A 36 18.66 -3.48 11.62
N ILE A 37 18.11 -3.41 12.83
CA ILE A 37 16.83 -2.77 13.13
C ILE A 37 16.90 -1.25 12.92
N GLY A 38 18.02 -0.62 13.26
CA GLY A 38 18.24 0.83 13.13
C GLY A 38 18.18 1.31 11.67
N GLY A 39 19.01 0.73 10.80
CA GLY A 39 19.02 1.04 9.37
C GLY A 39 17.68 0.74 8.69
N MET A 40 17.04 -0.41 8.99
CA MET A 40 15.72 -0.74 8.45
C MET A 40 14.63 0.24 8.92
N LYS A 41 14.66 0.66 10.19
CA LYS A 41 13.78 1.71 10.71
C LYS A 41 13.99 3.01 9.94
N ALA A 42 15.23 3.45 9.76
CA ALA A 42 15.54 4.70 9.05
C ALA A 42 15.02 4.67 7.60
N ALA A 43 15.25 3.56 6.89
CA ALA A 43 14.78 3.34 5.53
C ALA A 43 13.24 3.35 5.42
N LEU A 44 12.55 2.59 6.28
CA LEU A 44 11.08 2.55 6.29
C LEU A 44 10.47 3.92 6.58
N LEU A 45 11.01 4.67 7.54
CA LEU A 45 10.51 6.01 7.83
C LEU A 45 10.83 7.00 6.69
N ALA A 46 11.96 6.83 5.99
CA ALA A 46 12.31 7.64 4.83
C ALA A 46 11.35 7.39 3.64
N LEU A 47 10.84 6.16 3.50
CA LEU A 47 9.83 5.81 2.49
C LEU A 47 8.49 6.51 2.70
N LEU A 48 8.17 6.92 3.94
CA LEU A 48 6.97 7.69 4.30
C LEU A 48 7.10 9.20 4.07
N LEU A 49 8.30 9.68 3.72
CA LEU A 49 8.52 11.09 3.43
C LEU A 49 7.82 11.49 2.13
N SER A 50 7.31 12.71 2.13
CA SER A 50 6.70 13.35 0.97
C SER A 50 7.36 14.71 0.79
N PRO A 51 7.90 15.05 -0.40
CA PRO A 51 8.49 16.36 -0.65
C PRO A 51 7.54 17.53 -0.38
N ALA A 52 6.23 17.29 -0.52
CA ALA A 52 5.18 18.26 -0.23
C ALA A 52 5.04 18.60 1.27
N LEU A 53 5.65 17.82 2.17
CA LEU A 53 5.53 17.97 3.62
C LEU A 53 6.91 18.03 4.31
N PRO A 54 7.65 19.15 4.19
CA PRO A 54 9.02 19.27 4.73
C PRO A 54 9.13 19.03 6.24
N ARG A 55 8.05 19.28 7.00
CA ARG A 55 8.01 18.98 8.44
C ARG A 55 8.29 17.51 8.75
N ARG A 56 7.94 16.58 7.85
CA ARG A 56 8.20 15.15 8.03
C ARG A 56 9.67 14.84 8.09
N LEU A 57 10.49 15.51 7.26
CA LEU A 57 11.92 15.32 7.24
C LEU A 57 12.55 15.68 8.59
N ARG A 58 12.09 16.76 9.23
CA ARG A 58 12.55 17.14 10.58
C ARG A 58 12.23 16.06 11.60
N ILE A 59 10.98 15.58 11.63
CA ILE A 59 10.56 14.53 12.56
C ILE A 59 11.30 13.23 12.29
N TRP A 60 11.52 12.89 11.02
CA TRP A 60 12.33 11.74 10.63
C TRP A 60 13.74 11.83 11.20
N ARG A 61 14.44 12.98 11.05
CA ARG A 61 15.77 13.21 11.63
C ARG A 61 15.79 13.04 13.15
N GLU A 62 14.76 13.53 13.84
CA GLU A 62 14.62 13.35 15.29
C GLU A 62 14.46 11.87 15.66
N GLU A 63 13.64 11.11 14.93
CA GLU A 63 13.38 9.68 15.17
C GLU A 63 14.55 8.76 14.79
N THR A 64 15.45 9.23 13.93
CA THR A 64 16.63 8.50 13.44
C THR A 64 17.95 9.07 13.95
N ALA A 65 17.94 10.09 14.82
CA ALA A 65 19.15 10.68 15.38
C ALA A 65 20.14 9.66 16.02
N PRO A 66 19.68 8.55 16.64
CA PRO A 66 20.59 7.53 17.16
C PRO A 66 21.31 6.69 16.11
N MET A 67 20.97 6.80 14.83
CA MET A 67 21.50 5.98 13.73
C MET A 67 22.46 6.80 12.86
N PRO A 68 23.79 6.59 12.96
CA PRO A 68 24.78 7.34 12.19
C PRO A 68 24.56 7.25 10.66
N GLU A 69 24.12 6.10 10.18
CA GLU A 69 23.89 5.80 8.76
C GLU A 69 22.57 6.37 8.20
N ALA A 70 21.73 7.00 9.02
CA ALA A 70 20.36 7.35 8.63
C ALA A 70 20.28 8.26 7.40
N GLU A 71 21.12 9.31 7.34
CA GLU A 71 21.11 10.28 6.23
C GLU A 71 21.58 9.65 4.91
N GLU A 72 22.54 8.73 4.95
CA GLU A 72 22.98 7.97 3.78
C GLU A 72 21.86 7.06 3.27
N VAL A 73 21.21 6.33 4.19
CA VAL A 73 20.06 5.48 3.88
C VAL A 73 18.91 6.30 3.28
N ARG A 74 18.63 7.49 3.81
CA ARG A 74 17.60 8.38 3.26
C ARG A 74 17.96 8.82 1.84
N ALA A 75 19.21 9.20 1.59
CA ALA A 75 19.66 9.62 0.27
C ALA A 75 19.51 8.49 -0.77
N ASP A 76 19.73 7.23 -0.37
CA ASP A 76 19.46 6.08 -1.24
C ASP A 76 17.96 5.85 -1.45
N VAL A 77 17.12 5.99 -0.43
CA VAL A 77 15.66 5.92 -0.57
C VAL A 77 15.12 7.02 -1.50
N GLU A 78 15.72 8.20 -1.52
CA GLU A 78 15.33 9.31 -2.41
C GLU A 78 15.68 9.08 -3.88
N ARG A 79 16.64 8.18 -4.16
CA ARG A 79 16.99 7.78 -5.53
C ARG A 79 16.05 6.72 -6.10
N LEU A 80 15.21 6.09 -5.27
CA LEU A 80 14.24 5.11 -5.72
C LEU A 80 13.15 5.77 -6.58
N GLY A 81 12.92 5.18 -7.75
CA GLY A 81 11.87 5.57 -8.66
C GLY A 81 10.48 5.05 -8.26
N PRO A 82 9.43 5.47 -8.98
CA PRO A 82 8.06 5.09 -8.64
C PRO A 82 7.79 3.58 -8.77
N THR A 83 8.53 2.88 -9.62
CA THR A 83 8.37 1.44 -9.86
C THR A 83 9.07 0.55 -8.82
N THR A 84 9.96 1.12 -8.00
CA THR A 84 10.79 0.38 -7.02
C THR A 84 10.50 0.80 -5.58
N ARG A 85 10.05 2.04 -5.35
CA ARG A 85 9.83 2.59 -4.01
C ARG A 85 8.86 1.77 -3.15
N LEU A 86 7.68 1.44 -3.68
CA LEU A 86 6.69 0.64 -2.95
C LEU A 86 7.13 -0.84 -2.79
N PRO A 87 7.72 -1.51 -3.80
CA PRO A 87 8.40 -2.80 -3.62
C PRO A 87 9.43 -2.81 -2.47
N TRP A 88 10.26 -1.77 -2.35
CA TRP A 88 11.21 -1.63 -1.25
C TRP A 88 10.53 -1.46 0.11
N PHE A 89 9.43 -0.70 0.15
CA PHE A 89 8.61 -0.59 1.36
C PHE A 89 8.08 -1.96 1.79
N GLU A 90 7.51 -2.74 0.89
CA GLU A 90 7.00 -4.09 1.18
C GLU A 90 8.10 -5.04 1.65
N LEU A 91 9.25 -5.04 0.98
CA LEU A 91 10.40 -5.87 1.35
C LEU A 91 10.91 -5.52 2.77
N LEU A 92 11.09 -4.23 3.06
CA LEU A 92 11.55 -3.79 4.38
C LEU A 92 10.50 -4.03 5.47
N LEU A 93 9.21 -3.93 5.15
CA LEU A 93 8.13 -4.33 6.07
C LEU A 93 8.20 -5.82 6.41
N ALA A 94 8.40 -6.67 5.40
CA ALA A 94 8.55 -8.11 5.59
C ALA A 94 9.78 -8.43 6.47
N ARG A 95 10.94 -7.86 6.14
CA ARG A 95 12.19 -8.02 6.92
C ARG A 95 12.02 -7.56 8.37
N MET A 96 11.37 -6.41 8.59
CA MET A 96 11.08 -5.91 9.94
C MET A 96 10.03 -6.71 10.69
N GLY A 97 9.21 -7.50 10.00
CA GLY A 97 8.22 -8.40 10.61
C GLY A 97 8.84 -9.45 11.54
N ALA A 98 10.08 -9.86 11.29
CA ALA A 98 10.82 -10.82 12.11
C ALA A 98 11.45 -10.19 13.37
N SER A 99 11.42 -8.85 13.51
CA SER A 99 11.98 -8.16 14.66
C SER A 99 11.13 -8.35 15.94
N PRO A 100 11.73 -8.21 17.14
CA PRO A 100 11.00 -8.26 18.40
C PRO A 100 9.79 -7.32 18.44
N LEU A 101 8.71 -7.72 19.13
CA LEU A 101 7.47 -6.95 19.21
C LEU A 101 7.70 -5.49 19.64
N GLN A 102 8.60 -5.26 20.61
CA GLN A 102 8.93 -3.93 21.10
C GLN A 102 9.46 -3.01 20.00
N GLU A 103 10.29 -3.55 19.11
CA GLU A 103 10.89 -2.82 17.98
C GLU A 103 9.85 -2.50 16.91
N ARG A 104 8.99 -3.47 16.60
CA ARG A 104 7.85 -3.29 15.68
C ARG A 104 6.89 -2.21 16.21
N GLN A 105 6.57 -2.23 17.50
CA GLN A 105 5.73 -1.20 18.14
C GLN A 105 6.42 0.17 18.19
N ALA A 106 7.74 0.22 18.43
CA ALA A 106 8.51 1.46 18.40
C ALA A 106 8.49 2.09 17.00
N LEU A 107 8.69 1.29 15.96
CA LEU A 107 8.59 1.72 14.57
C LEU A 107 7.19 2.26 14.25
N LEU A 108 6.10 1.61 14.68
CA LEU A 108 4.74 2.14 14.49
C LEU A 108 4.55 3.51 15.18
N ARG A 109 5.10 3.71 16.39
CA ARG A 109 5.04 5.02 17.06
C ARG A 109 5.81 6.09 16.27
N SER A 110 7.02 5.78 15.81
CA SER A 110 7.81 6.69 14.98
C SER A 110 7.11 7.02 13.65
N ALA A 111 6.56 6.02 12.96
CA ALA A 111 5.83 6.20 11.71
C ALA A 111 4.60 7.10 11.89
N ARG A 112 3.85 6.93 12.98
CA ARG A 112 2.71 7.81 13.29
C ARG A 112 3.15 9.27 13.48
N ARG A 113 4.30 9.51 14.14
CA ARG A 113 4.87 10.86 14.33
C ARG A 113 5.32 11.46 12.99
N VAL A 114 6.02 10.69 12.16
CA VAL A 114 6.48 11.13 10.83
C VAL A 114 5.31 11.48 9.93
N LEU A 115 4.28 10.62 9.85
CA LEU A 115 3.14 10.86 8.98
C LEU A 115 2.36 12.11 9.42
N GLY A 116 2.01 12.20 10.70
CA GLY A 116 1.34 13.35 11.31
C GLY A 116 -0.02 13.73 10.67
N PRO A 117 -0.88 14.49 11.38
CA PRO A 117 -2.06 15.11 10.76
C PRO A 117 -1.74 16.52 10.19
N PRO A 118 -2.38 16.93 9.08
CA PRO A 118 -3.12 16.11 8.12
C PRO A 118 -2.17 15.47 7.08
N GLY A 119 -2.18 14.14 6.96
CA GLY A 119 -1.47 13.47 5.87
C GLY A 119 -2.15 13.63 4.49
N GLN A 120 -1.49 13.13 3.45
CA GLN A 120 -1.97 12.79 2.10
C GLN A 120 -2.74 11.46 2.11
N PRO A 121 -3.71 11.23 1.20
CA PRO A 121 -4.54 10.02 1.23
C PRO A 121 -3.72 8.72 1.26
N ILE A 122 -2.64 8.62 0.47
CA ILE A 122 -1.75 7.45 0.42
C ILE A 122 -1.13 7.08 1.78
N ASP A 123 -0.87 8.06 2.64
CA ASP A 123 -0.31 7.84 3.98
C ASP A 123 -1.17 6.93 4.83
N ARG A 124 -2.49 6.93 4.60
CA ARG A 124 -3.42 6.10 5.37
C ARG A 124 -3.26 4.65 4.95
N LEU A 125 -3.09 4.38 3.65
CA LEU A 125 -2.84 3.05 3.14
C LEU A 125 -1.48 2.52 3.61
N LEU A 126 -0.43 3.34 3.54
CA LEU A 126 0.90 3.02 4.08
C LEU A 126 0.83 2.71 5.58
N TRP A 127 0.17 3.57 6.37
CA TRP A 127 -0.02 3.36 7.80
C TRP A 127 -0.79 2.06 8.10
N LEU A 128 -1.86 1.78 7.36
CA LEU A 128 -2.63 0.55 7.52
C LEU A 128 -1.80 -0.68 7.15
N ALA A 129 -0.95 -0.60 6.13
CA ALA A 129 -0.06 -1.69 5.75
C ALA A 129 0.98 -1.98 6.84
N MET A 130 1.60 -0.94 7.42
CA MET A 130 2.50 -1.09 8.57
C MET A 130 1.78 -1.69 9.78
N ARG A 131 0.59 -1.15 10.12
CA ARG A 131 -0.21 -1.63 11.25
C ARG A 131 -0.66 -3.07 11.03
N ARG A 132 -0.93 -3.46 9.79
CA ARG A 132 -1.22 -4.84 9.43
C ARG A 132 0.01 -5.69 9.78
N GLN A 133 1.14 -5.47 9.11
CA GLN A 133 2.34 -6.27 9.28
C GLN A 133 2.87 -6.40 10.73
N PHE A 134 2.75 -5.32 11.52
CA PHE A 134 3.32 -5.24 12.85
C PHE A 134 2.33 -5.43 14.00
N GLY A 135 1.03 -5.39 13.70
CA GLY A 135 -0.04 -5.57 14.67
C GLY A 135 -0.25 -7.03 15.04
N GLU A 136 -1.03 -7.25 16.09
CA GLU A 136 -1.62 -8.57 16.36
C GLU A 136 -2.83 -8.73 15.44
N HIS A 137 -2.80 -9.77 14.61
CA HIS A 137 -3.93 -10.13 13.77
C HIS A 137 -4.83 -11.11 14.52
N PRO A 138 -6.15 -10.86 14.59
CA PRO A 138 -7.06 -11.94 14.93
C PRO A 138 -6.89 -13.04 13.87
N ASP A 139 -6.64 -14.27 14.33
CA ASP A 139 -6.57 -15.44 13.46
C ASP A 139 -7.80 -15.45 12.54
N ALA A 140 -7.58 -15.45 11.23
CA ALA A 140 -8.62 -15.51 10.22
C ALA A 140 -9.23 -16.92 10.14
N LYS A 141 -9.73 -17.44 11.26
CA LYS A 141 -10.48 -18.69 11.35
C LYS A 141 -11.97 -18.39 11.53
N ALA A 142 -12.61 -18.01 10.44
CA ALA A 142 -14.04 -18.20 10.24
C ALA A 142 -14.37 -18.05 8.75
N HIS A 143 -14.09 -19.08 7.96
CA HIS A 143 -14.64 -19.13 6.60
C HIS A 143 -16.00 -19.82 6.70
N VAL A 144 -17.07 -19.02 6.69
CA VAL A 144 -18.38 -19.45 6.19
C VAL A 144 -18.20 -19.86 4.72
N THR A 145 -18.95 -20.86 4.27
CA THR A 145 -18.87 -21.43 2.92
C THR A 145 -18.76 -20.32 1.85
N PRO A 146 -17.67 -20.24 1.07
CA PRO A 146 -17.47 -19.13 0.15
C PRO A 146 -18.50 -19.13 -0.99
N ASP A 147 -19.27 -18.05 -1.15
CA ASP A 147 -19.88 -17.74 -2.45
C ASP A 147 -18.82 -17.02 -3.30
N PRO A 148 -18.33 -17.62 -4.39
CA PRO A 148 -17.30 -17.02 -5.23
C PRO A 148 -17.82 -15.87 -6.10
N ASP A 149 -19.14 -15.67 -6.20
CA ASP A 149 -19.75 -14.72 -7.13
C ASP A 149 -19.82 -13.30 -6.54
N VAL A 150 -18.94 -12.41 -6.98
CA VAL A 150 -18.97 -10.98 -6.61
C VAL A 150 -20.19 -10.25 -7.18
N SER A 151 -20.94 -10.82 -8.12
CA SER A 151 -22.22 -10.23 -8.55
C SER A 151 -23.33 -10.39 -7.49
N ARG A 152 -23.10 -11.13 -6.39
CA ARG A 152 -24.07 -11.37 -5.31
C ARG A 152 -23.62 -10.83 -3.95
N LEU A 153 -22.86 -9.73 -3.93
CA LEU A 153 -22.52 -9.08 -2.67
C LEU A 153 -23.79 -8.64 -1.92
N THR A 154 -23.79 -8.82 -0.60
CA THR A 154 -24.79 -8.23 0.29
C THR A 154 -24.70 -6.70 0.25
N ILE A 155 -25.78 -6.01 0.62
CA ILE A 155 -25.79 -4.54 0.70
C ILE A 155 -24.66 -4.03 1.62
N ALA A 156 -24.39 -4.73 2.73
CA ALA A 156 -23.30 -4.37 3.64
C ALA A 156 -21.92 -4.44 2.97
N GLU A 157 -21.64 -5.51 2.22
CA GLU A 157 -20.38 -5.64 1.46
C GLU A 157 -20.26 -4.58 0.38
N VAL A 158 -21.35 -4.28 -0.34
CA VAL A 158 -21.37 -3.19 -1.34
C VAL A 158 -21.06 -1.84 -0.70
N LEU A 159 -21.56 -1.57 0.52
CA LEU A 159 -21.22 -0.35 1.26
C LEU A 159 -19.76 -0.32 1.70
N HIS A 160 -19.16 -1.45 2.09
CA HIS A 160 -17.72 -1.52 2.36
C HIS A 160 -16.89 -1.21 1.10
N VAL A 161 -17.27 -1.77 -0.06
CA VAL A 161 -16.65 -1.43 -1.35
C VAL A 161 -16.80 0.06 -1.63
N ALA A 162 -18.00 0.62 -1.47
CA ALA A 162 -18.27 2.03 -1.70
C ALA A 162 -17.38 2.94 -0.84
N HIS A 163 -17.31 2.74 0.48
CA HIS A 163 -16.51 3.59 1.36
C HIS A 163 -15.00 3.49 1.07
N PHE A 164 -14.50 2.28 0.80
CA PHE A 164 -13.10 2.10 0.47
C PHE A 164 -12.76 2.70 -0.90
N SER A 165 -13.60 2.49 -1.90
CA SER A 165 -13.48 3.13 -3.22
C SER A 165 -13.57 4.65 -3.11
N ALA A 166 -14.43 5.20 -2.26
CA ALA A 166 -14.49 6.65 -2.08
C ALA A 166 -13.17 7.25 -1.54
N HIS A 167 -12.43 6.50 -0.71
CA HIS A 167 -11.08 6.87 -0.30
C HIS A 167 -10.09 6.80 -1.47
N LEU A 168 -10.10 5.69 -2.21
CA LEU A 168 -9.21 5.47 -3.35
C LEU A 168 -9.43 6.49 -4.47
N ALA A 169 -10.67 6.94 -4.70
CA ALA A 169 -11.03 7.94 -5.70
C ALA A 169 -10.33 9.31 -5.51
N ARG A 170 -9.62 9.50 -4.40
CA ARG A 170 -8.74 10.67 -4.17
C ARG A 170 -7.37 10.55 -4.84
N MET A 171 -7.07 9.38 -5.41
CA MET A 171 -5.78 8.98 -5.97
C MET A 171 -5.95 8.18 -7.27
N VAL A 172 -7.07 7.46 -7.42
CA VAL A 172 -7.36 6.56 -8.54
C VAL A 172 -8.50 7.14 -9.37
N PRO A 173 -8.35 7.25 -10.69
CA PRO A 173 -7.23 6.76 -11.50
C PRO A 173 -6.08 7.77 -11.64
N SER A 174 -6.30 9.00 -11.16
CA SER A 174 -5.30 10.05 -11.00
C SER A 174 -5.69 10.94 -9.83
N GLU A 175 -4.85 11.93 -9.48
CA GLU A 175 -5.16 12.93 -8.46
C GLU A 175 -6.23 13.96 -8.90
N ASP A 176 -6.73 13.88 -10.14
CA ASP A 176 -7.82 14.72 -10.63
C ASP A 176 -9.15 14.31 -9.98
N PRO A 177 -9.80 15.20 -9.19
CA PRO A 177 -11.06 14.89 -8.53
C PRO A 177 -12.18 14.47 -9.49
N THR A 178 -12.19 14.97 -10.72
CA THR A 178 -13.21 14.64 -11.73
C THR A 178 -13.05 13.20 -12.21
N HIS A 179 -11.81 12.77 -12.48
CA HIS A 179 -11.50 11.39 -12.81
C HIS A 179 -11.82 10.45 -11.64
N GLY A 180 -11.50 10.87 -10.42
CA GLY A 180 -11.81 10.11 -9.20
C GLY A 180 -13.30 9.85 -9.00
N GLN A 181 -14.14 10.88 -9.18
CA GLN A 181 -15.60 10.74 -9.10
C GLN A 181 -16.15 9.86 -10.22
N ALA A 182 -15.67 10.04 -11.46
CA ALA A 182 -16.07 9.20 -12.58
C ALA A 182 -15.70 7.72 -12.35
N TRP A 183 -14.49 7.47 -11.86
CA TRP A 183 -14.02 6.13 -11.52
C TRP A 183 -14.85 5.48 -10.42
N TYR A 184 -15.17 6.22 -9.36
CA TYR A 184 -16.06 5.74 -8.30
C TYR A 184 -17.42 5.29 -8.86
N GLN A 185 -18.03 6.07 -9.76
CA GLN A 185 -19.30 5.71 -10.38
C GLN A 185 -19.18 4.44 -11.25
N VAL A 186 -18.10 4.32 -12.04
CA VAL A 186 -17.84 3.12 -12.84
C VAL A 186 -17.68 1.89 -11.95
N VAL A 187 -16.92 1.99 -10.86
CA VAL A 187 -16.77 0.89 -9.89
C VAL A 187 -18.13 0.47 -9.33
N MET A 188 -18.92 1.42 -8.83
CA MET A 188 -20.21 1.10 -8.19
C MET A 188 -21.26 0.57 -9.16
N SER A 189 -21.18 0.94 -10.45
CA SER A 189 -22.10 0.46 -11.50
C SER A 189 -22.10 -1.06 -11.69
N ARG A 190 -21.07 -1.75 -11.16
CA ARG A 190 -21.00 -3.22 -11.15
C ARG A 190 -22.05 -3.86 -10.25
N TRP A 191 -22.45 -3.18 -9.18
CA TRP A 191 -23.33 -3.72 -8.15
C TRP A 191 -24.63 -2.95 -7.98
N LEU A 192 -24.61 -1.64 -8.24
CA LEU A 192 -25.75 -0.75 -8.04
C LEU A 192 -26.12 -0.04 -9.33
N LYS A 193 -27.41 0.25 -9.50
CA LYS A 193 -27.86 1.17 -10.54
C LYS A 193 -27.42 2.60 -10.17
N PRO A 194 -27.19 3.50 -11.15
CA PRO A 194 -26.78 4.87 -10.86
C PRO A 194 -27.66 5.63 -9.86
N ALA A 195 -28.98 5.37 -9.84
CA ALA A 195 -29.91 5.99 -8.90
C ALA A 195 -29.80 5.47 -7.45
N GLU A 196 -29.21 4.29 -7.26
CA GLU A 196 -29.02 3.62 -5.97
C GLU A 196 -27.59 3.78 -5.46
N THR A 197 -26.65 4.20 -6.33
CA THR A 197 -25.26 4.45 -5.97
C THR A 197 -25.15 5.60 -4.97
N PRO A 198 -24.55 5.39 -3.78
CA PRO A 198 -24.27 6.47 -2.85
C PRO A 198 -23.47 7.58 -3.53
N PRO A 199 -23.74 8.87 -3.26
CA PRO A 199 -22.90 9.94 -3.79
C PRO A 199 -21.48 9.79 -3.27
N TRP A 200 -20.49 10.12 -4.09
CA TRP A 200 -19.11 10.13 -3.63
C TRP A 200 -18.95 11.15 -2.50
N GLN A 201 -18.48 10.69 -1.35
CA GLN A 201 -18.16 11.52 -0.20
C GLN A 201 -16.78 11.13 0.32
N ARG A 202 -15.99 12.13 0.71
CA ARG A 202 -14.68 11.89 1.31
C ARG A 202 -14.87 11.15 2.64
N PRO A 203 -14.36 9.91 2.77
CA PRO A 203 -14.52 9.17 4.02
C PRO A 203 -13.63 9.77 5.11
N ASP A 204 -14.14 9.74 6.35
CA ASP A 204 -13.31 9.94 7.52
C ASP A 204 -12.42 8.71 7.79
N VAL A 205 -11.60 8.80 8.84
CA VAL A 205 -10.62 7.75 9.17
C VAL A 205 -11.31 6.47 9.64
N ASP A 206 -12.37 6.59 10.42
CA ASP A 206 -13.05 5.44 11.02
C ASP A 206 -13.85 4.68 9.97
N ALA A 207 -14.50 5.40 9.04
CA ALA A 207 -15.18 4.83 7.88
C ALA A 207 -14.23 4.03 6.98
N LEU A 208 -13.01 4.53 6.74
CA LEU A 208 -12.00 3.80 5.97
C LEU A 208 -11.59 2.48 6.66
N VAL A 209 -11.30 2.54 7.97
CA VAL A 209 -10.89 1.34 8.73
C VAL A 209 -12.02 0.33 8.79
N HIS A 210 -13.25 0.79 9.03
CA HIS A 210 -14.43 -0.07 9.06
C HIS A 210 -14.66 -0.75 7.70
N ALA A 211 -14.57 0.01 6.60
CA ALA A 211 -14.67 -0.52 5.26
C ALA A 211 -13.60 -1.58 4.96
N LEU A 212 -12.34 -1.31 5.32
CA LEU A 212 -11.26 -2.28 5.13
C LEU A 212 -11.52 -3.58 5.91
N ASN A 213 -11.92 -3.48 7.18
CA ASN A 213 -12.26 -4.67 7.97
C ASN A 213 -13.39 -5.48 7.31
N GLY A 214 -14.42 -4.80 6.81
CA GLY A 214 -15.50 -5.44 6.08
C GLY A 214 -15.05 -6.16 4.81
N LEU A 215 -14.18 -5.53 4.01
CA LEU A 215 -13.60 -6.16 2.81
C LEU A 215 -12.70 -7.36 3.15
N GLN A 216 -11.97 -7.30 4.27
CA GLN A 216 -11.12 -8.41 4.73
C GLN A 216 -11.93 -9.62 5.21
N LEU A 217 -13.20 -9.43 5.60
CA LEU A 217 -14.12 -10.52 5.95
C LEU A 217 -14.72 -11.22 4.73
N MET A 218 -14.62 -10.63 3.53
CA MET A 218 -15.04 -11.28 2.29
C MET A 218 -14.20 -12.54 2.04
N SER A 219 -14.73 -13.46 1.22
CA SER A 219 -14.00 -14.68 0.88
C SER A 219 -12.72 -14.37 0.09
N TRP A 220 -11.74 -15.27 0.19
CA TRP A 220 -10.48 -15.19 -0.55
C TRP A 220 -10.66 -15.12 -2.08
N MET A 221 -11.79 -15.58 -2.62
CA MET A 221 -12.11 -15.51 -4.06
C MET A 221 -12.72 -14.17 -4.48
N GLN A 222 -13.40 -13.47 -3.56
CA GLN A 222 -14.08 -12.21 -3.84
C GLN A 222 -13.13 -11.01 -3.74
N ARG A 223 -12.19 -10.99 -2.78
CA ARG A 223 -11.22 -9.88 -2.63
C ARG A 223 -10.44 -9.60 -3.93
N PRO A 224 -9.93 -10.61 -4.66
CA PRO A 224 -9.22 -10.38 -5.92
C PRO A 224 -10.11 -9.90 -7.05
N GLN A 225 -11.39 -10.28 -7.04
CA GLN A 225 -12.37 -9.78 -8.00
C GLN A 225 -12.65 -8.29 -7.77
N VAL A 226 -12.78 -7.83 -6.52
CA VAL A 226 -12.94 -6.42 -6.18
C VAL A 226 -11.74 -5.59 -6.67
N VAL A 227 -10.51 -6.04 -6.39
CA VAL A 227 -9.29 -5.36 -6.85
C VAL A 227 -9.19 -5.32 -8.37
N ARG A 228 -9.56 -6.41 -9.06
CA ARG A 228 -9.62 -6.43 -10.54
C ARG A 228 -10.63 -5.43 -11.09
N THR A 229 -11.80 -5.30 -10.46
CA THR A 229 -12.81 -4.30 -10.84
C THR A 229 -12.25 -2.88 -10.70
N TRP A 230 -11.54 -2.59 -9.61
CA TRP A 230 -10.89 -1.29 -9.41
C TRP A 230 -9.88 -0.95 -10.49
N VAL A 231 -8.98 -1.88 -10.83
CA VAL A 231 -7.97 -1.69 -11.88
C VAL A 231 -8.63 -1.52 -13.27
N ALA A 232 -9.62 -2.36 -13.59
CA ALA A 232 -10.33 -2.29 -14.87
C ALA A 232 -11.07 -0.95 -15.03
N ALA A 233 -11.77 -0.50 -13.99
CA ALA A 233 -12.43 0.79 -13.98
C ALA A 233 -11.44 1.95 -14.13
N ALA A 234 -10.25 1.86 -13.51
CA ALA A 234 -9.24 2.92 -13.61
C ALA A 234 -8.74 3.07 -15.05
N LYS A 235 -8.47 1.94 -15.72
CA LYS A 235 -8.05 1.92 -17.13
C LYS A 235 -9.13 2.36 -18.11
N GLN A 236 -10.41 2.26 -17.73
CA GLN A 236 -11.50 2.78 -18.56
C GLN A 236 -11.51 4.31 -18.59
N ILE A 237 -11.18 4.97 -17.47
CA ILE A 237 -11.15 6.42 -17.36
C ILE A 237 -9.84 6.98 -17.91
N THR A 238 -8.70 6.34 -17.59
CA THR A 238 -7.37 6.77 -18.02
C THR A 238 -6.68 5.61 -18.72
N PRO A 239 -6.86 5.48 -20.05
CA PRO A 239 -6.25 4.40 -20.83
C PRO A 239 -4.72 4.46 -20.78
N GLY A 240 -4.08 3.30 -20.60
CA GLY A 240 -2.62 3.17 -20.59
C GLY A 240 -2.05 2.68 -19.26
N ALA A 241 -0.81 3.08 -18.97
CA ALA A 241 -0.21 2.90 -17.65
C ALA A 241 -0.90 3.84 -16.65
N LEU A 242 -1.04 3.37 -15.41
CA LEU A 242 -1.66 4.19 -14.36
C LEU A 242 -0.65 5.23 -13.89
N ASP A 243 -1.17 6.37 -13.41
CA ASP A 243 -0.35 7.31 -12.65
C ASP A 243 0.31 6.59 -11.46
N PRO A 244 1.58 6.90 -11.10
CA PRO A 244 2.26 6.20 -10.02
C PRO A 244 1.53 6.22 -8.68
N VAL A 245 0.87 7.32 -8.30
CA VAL A 245 0.11 7.39 -7.04
C VAL A 245 -1.12 6.50 -7.11
N ALA A 246 -1.79 6.45 -8.26
CA ALA A 246 -2.93 5.56 -8.48
C ALA A 246 -2.51 4.07 -8.44
N ALA A 247 -1.39 3.75 -9.09
CA ALA A 247 -0.81 2.41 -9.07
C ALA A 247 -0.46 2.00 -7.63
N ASP A 248 0.19 2.88 -6.86
CA ASP A 248 0.61 2.60 -5.49
C ASP A 248 -0.59 2.38 -4.58
N ALA A 249 -1.64 3.19 -4.72
CA ALA A 249 -2.88 3.02 -3.99
C ALA A 249 -3.54 1.66 -4.26
N LEU A 250 -3.55 1.21 -5.51
CA LEU A 250 -4.12 -0.09 -5.90
C LEU A 250 -3.24 -1.28 -5.47
N ARG A 251 -1.92 -1.12 -5.50
CA ARG A 251 -0.96 -2.13 -5.01
C ARG A 251 -1.07 -2.28 -3.50
N LEU A 252 -1.07 -1.18 -2.74
CA LEU A 252 -1.33 -1.19 -1.30
C LEU A 252 -2.71 -1.79 -0.97
N SER A 253 -3.73 -1.53 -1.79
CA SER A 253 -5.04 -2.14 -1.61
C SER A 253 -5.01 -3.66 -1.80
N SER A 254 -4.25 -4.16 -2.77
CA SER A 254 -4.02 -5.60 -2.97
C SER A 254 -3.33 -6.21 -1.74
N LEU A 255 -2.27 -5.55 -1.25
CA LEU A 255 -1.55 -5.93 -0.04
C LEU A 255 -2.47 -5.91 1.19
N LEU A 256 -3.33 -4.90 1.36
CA LEU A 256 -4.23 -4.77 2.50
C LEU A 256 -5.37 -5.79 2.49
N LEU A 257 -5.79 -6.25 1.31
CA LEU A 257 -6.86 -7.24 1.16
C LEU A 257 -6.34 -8.69 1.10
N ASP A 258 -5.02 -8.90 1.18
CA ASP A 258 -4.44 -10.24 1.01
C ASP A 258 -4.79 -10.85 -0.36
N SER A 259 -4.80 -10.01 -1.39
CA SER A 259 -5.17 -10.38 -2.74
C SER A 259 -3.94 -10.45 -3.63
N PRO A 260 -3.83 -11.44 -4.54
CA PRO A 260 -2.86 -11.35 -5.62
C PRO A 260 -3.09 -10.07 -6.43
N MET A 261 -1.99 -9.48 -6.86
CA MET A 261 -2.01 -8.26 -7.66
C MET A 261 -2.47 -8.58 -9.09
N PRO A 262 -3.37 -7.76 -9.68
CA PRO A 262 -3.74 -7.93 -11.08
C PRO A 262 -2.50 -7.83 -12.00
N PRO A 263 -2.33 -8.70 -13.02
CA PRO A 263 -1.14 -8.71 -13.88
C PRO A 263 -0.84 -7.36 -14.54
N ASP A 264 -1.91 -6.67 -14.90
CA ASP A 264 -1.90 -5.34 -15.50
C ASP A 264 -1.32 -4.23 -14.62
N LEU A 265 -1.44 -4.41 -13.30
CA LEU A 265 -0.84 -3.55 -12.30
C LEU A 265 0.58 -4.02 -11.97
N ALA A 266 0.78 -5.33 -11.83
CA ALA A 266 2.08 -5.93 -11.51
C ALA A 266 3.17 -5.54 -12.52
N ARG A 267 2.84 -5.46 -13.82
CA ARG A 267 3.76 -5.06 -14.90
C ARG A 267 4.36 -3.65 -14.75
N GLN A 268 3.81 -2.79 -13.91
CA GLN A 268 4.35 -1.44 -13.66
C GLN A 268 5.45 -1.42 -12.59
N TYR A 269 5.64 -2.50 -11.85
CA TYR A 269 6.55 -2.55 -10.71
C TYR A 269 7.72 -3.48 -10.93
N ALA A 270 8.83 -3.15 -10.28
CA ALA A 270 9.91 -4.09 -10.04
C ALA A 270 9.40 -5.33 -9.28
N GLU A 271 9.96 -6.48 -9.62
CA GLU A 271 9.69 -7.74 -8.96
C GLU A 271 10.36 -7.73 -7.57
N VAL A 272 9.66 -8.25 -6.57
CA VAL A 272 10.25 -8.54 -5.27
C VAL A 272 10.41 -10.05 -5.27
N ASP A 273 11.64 -10.54 -5.30
CA ASP A 273 11.93 -11.97 -5.21
C ASP A 273 11.81 -12.37 -3.74
N PRO A 274 10.79 -13.16 -3.34
CA PRO A 274 10.76 -13.76 -2.02
C PRO A 274 11.52 -15.09 -2.06
N ASP A 275 12.47 -15.30 -1.15
CA ASP A 275 13.10 -16.62 -0.94
C ASP A 275 12.13 -17.66 -0.33
#